data_AF-A0AAW5EJX6-F1
#
_entry.id   AF-A0AAW5EJX6-F1
#
_cell.length_a   1.000
_cell.length_b   1.000
_cell.length_c   1.000
_cell.angle_alpha   90.00
_cell.angle_beta   90.00
_cell.angle_gamma   90.00
#
_symmetry.space_group_name_H-M   'P 1'
#
loop_
_entity.id
_entity.type
_entity.pdbx_description
1 polymer ?
#
loop_
_entity_poly.entity_id
_entity_poly.type
_entity_poly.pdbx_seq_one_letter_code
_entity_poly.pdbx_strand_id
1 'polypeptide(L)'
;MYRNLGVKNIILVDSKGVVNKKRTDLNQYKLEFVSDTQADTLKEAMKDADVFLGLSAPKILDDEMILSMAKDPVIFALANPIPEVMPEDVARLRKDAIVGTGRSDYPNQINNVL
;
A
#
# COMPACT_ATOMS: atom_id res chain seq x y z
N MET A 1 -9.28 4.27 -11.71
CA MET A 1 -8.38 3.49 -12.58
C MET A 1 -8.41 1.99 -12.26
N TYR A 2 -7.88 1.52 -11.12
CA TYR A 2 -7.80 0.08 -10.80
C TYR A 2 -9.14 -0.66 -10.86
N ARG A 3 -10.23 -0.06 -10.38
CA ARG A 3 -11.60 -0.62 -10.54
C ARG A 3 -12.00 -0.84 -11.99
N ASN A 4 -11.64 0.10 -12.88
CA ASN A 4 -11.93 0.00 -14.32
C ASN A 4 -11.09 -1.09 -14.99
N LEU A 5 -9.92 -1.42 -14.42
CA LEU A 5 -9.07 -2.54 -14.84
C LEU A 5 -9.55 -3.88 -14.25
N GLY A 6 -10.63 -3.90 -13.47
CA GLY A 6 -11.24 -5.11 -12.93
C GLY A 6 -10.87 -5.46 -11.49
N VAL A 7 -10.08 -4.63 -10.80
CA VAL A 7 -9.76 -4.85 -9.38
C VAL A 7 -11.02 -4.68 -8.54
N LYS A 8 -11.40 -5.73 -7.81
CA LYS A 8 -12.64 -5.76 -7.00
C LYS A 8 -12.43 -5.41 -5.54
N ASN A 9 -11.27 -5.74 -4.97
CA ASN A 9 -10.97 -5.50 -3.56
C ASN A 9 -9.93 -4.39 -3.44
N ILE A 10 -10.34 -3.23 -2.93
CA ILE A 10 -9.45 -2.08 -2.67
C ILE A 10 -9.77 -1.58 -1.27
N ILE A 11 -8.77 -1.61 -0.40
CA ILE A 11 -8.86 -1.07 0.95
C ILE A 11 -8.06 0.24 0.98
N LEU A 12 -8.75 1.35 1.22
CA LEU A 12 -8.10 2.64 1.41
C LEU A 12 -7.76 2.82 2.90
N VAL A 13 -6.53 3.24 3.18
CA VAL A 13 -6.04 3.54 4.52
C VAL A 13 -5.55 4.98 4.57
N ASP A 14 -6.00 5.74 5.56
CA ASP A 14 -5.56 7.11 5.81
C ASP A 14 -4.85 7.22 7.17
N SER A 15 -4.51 8.45 7.58
CA SER A 15 -3.83 8.73 8.85
C SER A 15 -4.61 8.30 10.11
N LYS A 16 -5.90 7.97 9.98
CA LYS A 16 -6.76 7.49 11.07
C LYS A 16 -7.13 6.01 10.89
N GLY A 17 -6.46 5.30 9.98
CA GLY A 17 -6.67 3.87 9.74
C GLY A 17 -7.52 3.58 8.50
N VAL A 18 -8.08 2.37 8.47
CA VAL A 18 -8.85 1.88 7.33
C VAL A 18 -10.13 2.70 7.15
N VAL A 19 -10.44 3.05 5.90
CA VAL A 19 -11.71 3.66 5.52
C VAL A 19 -12.78 2.56 5.46
N ASN A 20 -13.48 2.36 6.58
CA ASN A 20 -14.53 1.36 6.75
C ASN A 20 -15.84 1.98 7.28
N LYS A 21 -16.90 1.17 7.36
CA LYS A 21 -18.24 1.59 7.79
C LYS A 21 -18.31 2.16 9.22
N LYS A 22 -17.30 1.94 10.07
CA LYS A 22 -17.25 2.44 11.45
C LYS A 22 -16.79 3.90 11.51
N ARG A 23 -16.16 4.41 10.43
CA ARG A 23 -15.63 5.79 10.34
C ARG A 23 -16.74 6.80 10.07
N THR A 24 -16.78 7.87 10.85
CA THR A 24 -17.78 8.96 10.73
C THR A 24 -17.20 10.28 10.22
N ASP A 25 -15.88 10.35 10.03
CA ASP A 25 -15.13 11.56 9.70
C ASP A 25 -14.70 11.63 8.22
N LEU A 26 -15.39 10.89 7.35
CA LEU A 26 -15.02 10.72 5.94
C LEU A 26 -15.47 11.90 5.09
N ASN A 27 -14.60 12.34 4.19
CA ASN A 27 -14.97 13.30 3.15
C ASN A 27 -15.58 12.59 1.94
N GLN A 28 -16.18 13.38 1.03
CA GLN A 28 -16.87 12.86 -0.16
C GLN A 28 -16.03 11.92 -1.05
N TYR A 29 -14.72 12.14 -1.14
CA TYR A 29 -13.81 11.33 -1.97
C TYR A 29 -13.47 9.98 -1.33
N LYS A 30 -13.58 9.87 0.00
CA LYS A 30 -13.33 8.61 0.72
C LYS A 30 -14.56 7.71 0.76
N LEU A 31 -15.76 8.27 0.57
CA LEU A 31 -17.02 7.50 0.66
C LEU A 31 -17.07 6.35 -0.35
N GLU A 32 -16.52 6.53 -1.55
CA GLU A 32 -16.49 5.46 -2.55
C GLU A 32 -15.54 4.30 -2.19
N PHE A 33 -14.65 4.48 -1.22
CA PHE A 33 -13.66 3.50 -0.76
C PHE A 33 -14.01 2.89 0.60
N VAL A 34 -15.20 3.18 1.14
CA VAL A 34 -15.69 2.55 2.37
C VAL A 34 -15.78 1.04 2.16
N SER A 35 -14.93 0.31 2.88
CA SER A 35 -14.82 -1.14 2.81
C SER A 35 -15.67 -1.81 3.91
N ASP A 36 -16.12 -3.02 3.60
CA ASP A 36 -16.83 -3.93 4.53
C ASP A 36 -15.87 -4.83 5.32
N THR A 37 -14.57 -4.58 5.20
CA THR A 37 -13.54 -5.27 5.97
C THR A 37 -13.69 -5.07 7.47
N GLN A 38 -13.20 -6.05 8.24
CA GLN A 38 -13.07 -5.95 9.69
C GLN A 38 -11.79 -5.23 10.12
N ALA A 39 -10.82 -5.07 9.21
CA ALA A 39 -9.57 -4.36 9.49
C ALA A 39 -9.83 -2.89 9.83
N ASP A 40 -9.15 -2.41 10.86
CA ASP A 40 -9.18 -1.03 11.32
C ASP A 40 -7.82 -0.33 11.09
N THR A 41 -6.73 -1.09 10.99
CA THR A 41 -5.37 -0.57 10.83
C THR A 41 -4.70 -0.95 9.51
N LEU A 42 -3.64 -0.22 9.12
CA LEU A 42 -2.79 -0.59 7.99
C LEU A 42 -2.25 -2.02 8.16
N LYS A 43 -1.75 -2.35 9.35
CA LYS A 43 -1.16 -3.64 9.66
C LYS A 43 -2.12 -4.81 9.42
N GLU A 44 -3.37 -4.65 9.83
CA GLU A 44 -4.42 -5.65 9.59
C GLU A 44 -4.79 -5.73 8.11
N ALA A 45 -4.84 -4.60 7.41
CA ALA A 45 -5.16 -4.56 5.98
C ALA A 45 -4.05 -5.14 5.08
N MET A 46 -2.80 -5.16 5.57
CA MET A 46 -1.64 -5.73 4.86
C MET A 46 -1.65 -7.26 4.84
N LYS A 47 -2.35 -7.89 5.78
CA LYS A 47 -2.42 -9.35 5.87
C LYS A 47 -3.09 -9.92 4.61
N ASP A 48 -2.42 -10.87 3.97
CA ASP A 48 -2.86 -11.54 2.73
C ASP A 48 -3.10 -10.55 1.56
N ALA A 49 -2.55 -9.33 1.63
CA ALA A 49 -2.65 -8.37 0.54
C ALA A 49 -1.71 -8.73 -0.61
N ASP A 50 -2.23 -8.77 -1.84
CA ASP A 50 -1.43 -9.00 -3.05
C ASP A 50 -0.63 -7.77 -3.48
N VAL A 51 -1.18 -6.56 -3.22
CA VAL A 51 -0.59 -5.29 -3.67
C VAL A 51 -0.67 -4.26 -2.55
N PHE A 52 0.47 -3.62 -2.25
CA PHE A 52 0.54 -2.38 -1.49
C PHE A 52 0.85 -1.21 -2.43
N LEU A 53 0.13 -0.10 -2.26
CA LEU A 53 0.38 1.16 -2.97
C LEU A 53 0.46 2.31 -1.95
N GLY A 54 1.67 2.79 -1.73
CA GLY A 54 1.99 3.91 -0.85
C GLY A 54 2.16 5.22 -1.62
N LEU A 55 1.45 6.25 -1.18
CA LEU A 55 1.58 7.65 -1.61
C LEU A 55 1.56 8.58 -0.37
N SER A 56 2.06 8.10 0.76
CA SER A 56 1.76 8.66 2.08
C SER A 56 2.99 9.21 2.79
N ALA A 57 3.56 8.45 3.73
CA ALA A 57 4.58 8.89 4.66
C ALA A 57 5.79 7.95 4.66
N PRO A 58 6.99 8.46 4.98
CA PRO A 58 8.19 7.64 4.97
C PRO A 58 8.17 6.56 6.07
N LYS A 59 8.74 5.39 5.78
CA LYS A 59 9.02 4.31 6.75
C LYS A 59 7.82 3.83 7.59
N ILE A 60 6.65 3.68 6.95
CA ILE A 60 5.42 3.24 7.64
C ILE A 60 5.20 1.73 7.62
N LEU A 61 5.88 0.99 6.71
CA LEU A 61 5.78 -0.47 6.69
C LEU A 61 6.88 -1.06 7.57
N ASP A 62 6.47 -1.90 8.51
CA ASP A 62 7.37 -2.71 9.33
C ASP A 62 7.60 -4.11 8.73
N ASP A 63 8.60 -4.83 9.25
CA ASP A 63 8.96 -6.17 8.79
C ASP A 63 7.77 -7.15 8.88
N GLU A 64 6.93 -7.03 9.92
CA GLU A 64 5.78 -7.90 10.12
C GLU A 64 4.69 -7.69 9.06
N MET A 65 4.41 -6.44 8.69
CA MET A 65 3.47 -6.10 7.62
C MET A 65 3.91 -6.71 6.29
N ILE A 66 5.20 -6.59 5.94
CA ILE A 66 5.75 -7.11 4.68
C ILE A 66 5.68 -8.64 4.65
N LEU A 67 6.02 -9.28 5.77
CA LEU A 67 5.94 -10.74 5.89
C LEU A 67 4.49 -11.26 5.88
N SER A 68 3.51 -10.43 6.28
CA SER A 68 2.09 -10.81 6.31
C SER A 68 1.39 -10.77 4.95
N MET A 69 2.00 -10.17 3.92
CA MET A 69 1.43 -10.07 2.58
C MET A 69 1.31 -11.43 1.89
N ALA A 70 0.42 -11.52 0.90
CA ALA A 70 0.23 -12.71 0.07
C ALA A 70 1.52 -13.14 -0.67
N LYS A 71 1.51 -14.32 -1.29
CA LYS A 71 2.62 -14.83 -2.12
C LYS A 71 2.85 -13.93 -3.33
N ASP A 72 4.11 -13.72 -3.71
CA ASP A 72 4.52 -12.90 -4.84
C ASP A 72 3.94 -11.46 -4.81
N PRO A 73 4.07 -10.71 -3.68
CA PRO A 73 3.37 -9.44 -3.49
C PRO A 73 4.01 -8.33 -4.31
N VAL A 74 3.21 -7.35 -4.71
CA VAL A 74 3.69 -6.12 -5.37
C VAL A 74 3.65 -4.96 -4.39
N ILE A 75 4.79 -4.29 -4.19
CA ILE A 75 4.93 -3.16 -3.27
C ILE A 75 5.34 -1.92 -4.06
N PHE A 76 4.43 -0.98 -4.22
CA PHE A 76 4.72 0.36 -4.74
C PHE A 76 4.93 1.31 -3.56
N ALA A 77 6.18 1.65 -3.25
CA ALA A 77 6.54 2.59 -2.19
C ALA A 77 6.96 3.94 -2.81
N LEU A 78 5.97 4.81 -3.04
CA LEU A 78 6.11 5.99 -3.90
C LEU A 78 6.23 7.30 -3.11
N ALA A 79 6.24 7.27 -1.77
CA ALA A 79 6.57 8.46 -0.99
C ALA A 79 7.97 8.99 -1.35
N ASN A 80 8.07 10.31 -1.47
CA ASN A 80 9.31 11.01 -1.79
C ASN A 80 9.66 12.02 -0.70
N PRO A 81 10.95 12.26 -0.39
CA PRO A 81 12.13 11.58 -0.96
C PRO A 81 12.41 10.20 -0.31
N ILE A 82 11.82 9.92 0.85
CA ILE A 82 12.00 8.66 1.57
C ILE A 82 10.71 7.83 1.38
N PRO A 83 10.81 6.61 0.82
CA PRO A 83 9.65 5.76 0.57
C PRO A 83 9.05 5.19 1.86
N GLU A 84 7.86 4.62 1.76
CA GLU A 84 7.16 3.89 2.83
C GLU A 84 7.99 2.72 3.38
N VAL A 85 8.83 2.11 2.53
CA VAL A 85 9.83 1.08 2.85
C VAL A 85 10.95 1.16 1.82
N MET A 86 12.20 0.90 2.24
CA MET A 86 13.31 0.82 1.30
C MET A 86 13.30 -0.53 0.54
N PRO A 87 13.60 -0.56 -0.77
CA PRO A 87 13.66 -1.82 -1.53
C PRO A 87 14.57 -2.89 -0.91
N GLU A 88 15.67 -2.50 -0.28
CA GLU A 88 16.61 -3.39 0.40
C GLU A 88 16.00 -4.07 1.62
N ASP A 89 15.16 -3.35 2.36
CA ASP A 89 14.46 -3.89 3.53
C ASP A 89 13.45 -4.96 3.10
N VAL A 90 12.72 -4.71 2.00
CA VAL A 90 11.83 -5.71 1.40
C VAL A 90 12.63 -6.92 0.92
N ALA A 91 13.72 -6.71 0.16
CA ALA A 91 14.52 -7.79 -0.41
C ALA A 91 15.17 -8.70 0.66
N ARG A 92 15.46 -8.16 1.85
CA ARG A 92 15.93 -8.93 3.01
C ARG A 92 14.88 -9.91 3.54
N LEU A 93 13.60 -9.55 3.45
CA LEU A 93 12.48 -10.30 4.03
C LEU A 93 11.78 -11.22 3.02
N ARG A 94 11.62 -10.74 1.78
CA ARG A 94 10.81 -11.34 0.73
C ARG A 94 11.59 -11.35 -0.58
N LYS A 95 11.99 -12.54 -1.02
CA LYS A 95 12.65 -12.74 -2.33
C LYS A 95 11.66 -12.80 -3.49
N ASP A 96 10.38 -12.99 -3.18
CA ASP A 96 9.26 -13.12 -4.11
C ASP A 96 8.55 -11.78 -4.39
N ALA A 97 8.88 -10.73 -3.65
CA ALA A 97 8.24 -9.43 -3.81
C ALA A 97 8.75 -8.68 -5.04
N ILE A 98 7.84 -8.03 -5.77
CA ILE A 98 8.16 -7.03 -6.80
C ILE A 98 8.03 -5.66 -6.16
N VAL A 99 9.09 -4.83 -6.24
CA VAL A 99 9.11 -3.49 -5.65
C VAL A 99 9.25 -2.43 -6.73
N GLY A 100 8.46 -1.36 -6.63
CA GLY A 100 8.60 -0.14 -7.42
C GLY A 100 8.61 1.10 -6.53
N THR A 101 9.37 2.12 -6.90
CA THR A 101 9.51 3.36 -6.11
C THR A 101 9.38 4.60 -6.98
N GLY A 102 9.18 5.78 -6.38
CA GLY A 102 9.22 7.05 -7.10
C GLY A 102 10.65 7.50 -7.46
N ARG A 103 11.68 6.87 -6.90
CA ARG A 103 13.06 7.32 -7.03
C ARG A 103 13.73 6.73 -8.27
N SER A 104 14.54 7.54 -8.95
CA SER A 104 15.24 7.15 -10.18
C SER A 104 16.50 6.30 -9.95
N ASP A 105 16.99 6.24 -8.72
CA ASP A 105 18.15 5.44 -8.35
C ASP A 105 17.81 3.96 -8.07
N TYR A 106 16.53 3.58 -8.13
CA TYR A 106 16.07 2.20 -8.00
C TYR A 106 15.49 1.64 -9.31
N PRO A 107 15.56 0.31 -9.52
CA PRO A 107 14.77 -0.36 -10.55
C PRO A 107 13.27 -0.08 -10.38
N ASN A 108 12.50 -0.18 -11.47
CA ASN A 108 11.05 0.03 -11.50
C ASN A 108 10.61 1.40 -10.97
N GLN A 109 11.25 2.47 -11.45
CA GLN A 109 10.82 3.82 -11.14
C GLN A 109 9.41 4.08 -11.70
N ILE A 110 8.49 4.52 -10.83
CA ILE A 110 7.20 5.06 -11.21
C ILE A 110 7.34 6.59 -11.33
N ASN A 111 7.16 7.09 -12.55
CA ASN A 111 7.37 8.49 -12.90
C ASN A 111 6.13 9.03 -13.63
N ASN A 112 5.71 10.24 -13.27
CA ASN A 112 4.55 10.92 -13.88
C ASN A 112 4.81 11.42 -15.31
N VAL A 113 6.05 11.39 -15.80
CA VAL A 113 6.44 11.82 -17.17
C VAL A 113 6.25 10.69 -18.20
N LEU A 114 5.95 9.47 -17.74
CA LEU A 114 5.64 8.30 -18.58
C LEU A 114 4.13 8.20 -18.82
#